data_AF-A0A7S3USK5-F1
#
_entry.id   AF-A0A7S3USK5-F1
#
_cell.length_a   1.000
_cell.length_b   1.000
_cell.length_c   1.000
_cell.angle_alpha   90.00
_cell.angle_beta   90.00
_cell.angle_gamma   90.00
#
_symmetry.space_group_name_H-M   'P 1'
#
loop_
_entity.id
_entity.type
_entity.pdbx_description
1 polymer ?
#
loop_
_entity_poly.entity_id
_entity_poly.type
_entity_poly.pdbx_seq_one_letter_code
_entity_poly.pdbx_strand_id
1 'polypeptide(L)'
;AADLRLGLPEDAPLMEFMPLHDASRGDIVTRESLRKNWVTIYRAHAKGVGAPLGTDPEQQFGVNARPFTRLWCQPLDDIRSYYGEKLALYFAWLGAYCWFLRPWALLGLAVQAYLYFYGTGAAEEGFQYWTAAVCVLVVLQTSAMHVGWKAEEEALAVKWGTEGFEEQEKDRPAFKADENEPTRINRITNEMELNYPEEKRQLHSAIHYLIIAGCVAGVVVLVHVLYATAGYMEYSLGFTWASDAASLALAIMIVVLSDIYEGIVEAMVEKENHRTDTEFEDALISKTFAFQLVNNYAALGYTAFYKQYSAYGCSADSCLSDLTTLMMFILAMTVVMNLVELEIHLALWNCLKSCLCCCCRGKGDGDGG
;
A
#
# COMPACT_ATOMS: atom_id res chain seq x y z
N ALA A 1 8.26 34.45 17.82
CA ALA A 1 9.54 34.51 18.54
C ALA A 1 9.61 35.87 19.22
N ALA A 2 9.19 35.93 20.48
CA ALA A 2 9.35 37.11 21.32
C ALA A 2 10.77 37.09 21.90
N ASP A 3 11.44 38.24 21.83
CA ASP A 3 12.80 38.51 22.29
C ASP A 3 12.90 38.30 23.82
N LEU A 4 13.39 37.13 24.24
CA LEU A 4 13.89 36.91 25.60
C LEU A 4 15.41 37.13 25.59
N ARG A 5 15.81 38.41 25.66
CA ARG A 5 17.20 38.82 25.91
C ARG A 5 17.52 38.67 27.40
N LEU A 6 17.62 37.43 27.86
CA LEU A 6 18.35 37.12 29.08
C LEU A 6 19.84 37.24 28.74
N GLY A 7 20.50 38.26 29.30
CA GLY A 7 21.91 38.61 29.07
C GLY A 7 22.91 37.63 29.72
N LEU A 8 22.65 36.34 29.62
CA LEU A 8 23.54 35.27 30.08
C LEU A 8 24.58 34.93 29.00
N PRO A 9 25.84 34.64 29.39
CA PRO A 9 26.86 34.16 28.46
C PRO A 9 26.42 32.84 27.80
N GLU A 10 26.82 32.58 26.55
CA GLU A 10 26.33 31.43 25.76
C GLU A 10 26.66 30.07 26.41
N ASP A 11 27.72 30.04 27.22
CA ASP A 11 28.28 28.85 27.86
C ASP A 11 27.63 28.55 29.23
N ALA A 12 26.73 29.42 29.70
CA ALA A 12 26.12 29.28 31.00
C ALA A 12 25.12 28.09 31.03
N PRO A 13 25.18 27.21 32.05
CA PRO A 13 24.24 26.10 32.19
C PRO A 13 22.82 26.59 32.47
N LEU A 14 21.86 26.16 31.65
CA LEU A 14 20.44 26.49 31.80
C LEU A 14 19.77 25.54 32.81
N MET A 15 19.96 25.81 34.10
CA MET A 15 19.48 24.93 35.18
C MET A 15 17.95 24.80 35.30
N GLU A 16 17.17 25.67 34.65
CA GLU A 16 15.69 25.60 34.65
C GLU A 16 15.10 24.76 33.50
N PHE A 17 15.90 24.36 32.51
CA PHE A 17 15.44 23.56 31.38
C PHE A 17 15.83 22.09 31.57
N MET A 18 14.90 21.29 32.07
CA MET A 18 15.01 19.83 32.08
C MET A 18 14.24 19.28 30.86
N PRO A 19 14.90 18.66 29.87
CA PRO A 19 14.21 18.11 28.72
C PRO A 19 13.33 16.93 29.14
N LEU A 20 12.11 16.86 28.63
CA LEU A 20 11.13 15.81 28.94
C LEU A 20 11.55 14.43 28.37
N HIS A 21 12.56 14.41 27.51
CA HIS A 21 13.14 13.22 26.92
C HIS A 21 14.66 13.27 27.10
N ASP A 22 15.24 12.15 27.53
CA ASP A 22 16.66 11.94 27.85
C ASP A 22 17.58 11.95 26.62
N ALA A 23 17.31 12.84 25.66
CA ALA A 23 18.06 13.00 24.43
C ALA A 23 19.47 13.58 24.63
N SER A 24 19.88 13.85 25.88
CA SER A 24 21.14 14.55 26.16
C SER A 24 22.21 13.70 26.84
N ARG A 25 21.99 12.42 27.19
CA ARG A 25 23.03 11.50 27.71
C ARG A 25 24.02 12.14 28.72
N GLY A 26 23.55 13.02 29.59
CA GLY A 26 24.38 13.68 30.61
C GLY A 26 25.18 14.92 30.18
N ASP A 27 24.98 15.44 28.96
CA ASP A 27 25.56 16.72 28.54
C ASP A 27 24.89 17.90 29.24
N ILE A 28 25.69 18.88 29.66
CA ILE A 28 25.19 20.11 30.30
C ILE A 28 24.43 20.92 29.24
N VAL A 29 23.15 21.21 29.51
CA VAL A 29 22.28 21.99 28.63
C VAL A 29 22.75 23.46 28.62
N THR A 30 23.56 23.82 27.62
CA THR A 30 23.96 25.19 27.32
C THR A 30 23.17 25.76 26.14
N ARG A 31 23.21 27.08 25.94
CA ARG A 31 22.55 27.74 24.80
C ARG A 31 23.16 27.29 23.47
N GLU A 32 24.47 27.07 23.46
CA GLU A 32 25.19 26.53 22.30
C GLU A 32 24.80 25.08 22.01
N SER A 33 24.71 24.22 23.03
CA SER A 33 24.24 22.82 22.89
C SER A 33 22.82 22.76 22.34
N LEU A 34 21.89 23.59 22.85
CA LEU A 34 20.54 23.70 22.30
C LEU A 34 20.55 24.23 20.85
N ARG A 35 21.38 25.22 20.54
CA ARG A 35 21.48 25.74 19.17
C ARG A 35 22.03 24.68 18.21
N LYS A 36 22.99 23.86 18.65
CA LYS A 36 23.67 22.83 17.85
C LYS A 36 22.87 21.52 17.73
N ASN A 37 22.10 21.17 18.75
CA ASN A 37 21.36 19.90 18.79
C ASN A 37 19.86 20.09 18.48
N TRP A 38 19.26 21.24 18.81
CA TRP A 38 17.84 21.50 18.56
C TRP A 38 17.58 22.43 17.37
N VAL A 39 18.49 23.34 17.01
CA VAL A 39 18.23 24.37 15.99
C VAL A 39 18.90 24.08 14.63
N THR A 40 20.04 23.39 14.59
CA THR A 40 20.78 23.15 13.35
C THR A 40 20.39 21.91 12.55
N ILE A 41 19.58 20.98 13.06
CA ILE A 41 19.15 19.82 12.26
C ILE A 41 18.03 20.20 11.27
N TYR A 42 17.26 21.26 11.53
CA TYR A 42 16.02 21.55 10.76
C TYR A 42 15.93 22.91 10.06
N ARG A 43 17.02 23.68 9.96
CA ARG A 43 16.96 25.00 9.32
C ARG A 43 18.10 25.28 8.35
N ALA A 44 18.07 24.62 7.20
CA ALA A 44 18.34 25.29 5.94
C ALA A 44 17.78 24.45 4.79
N HIS A 45 16.65 24.90 4.22
CA HIS A 45 16.07 24.43 2.95
C HIS A 45 15.12 23.21 2.93
N ALA A 46 14.65 22.66 4.05
CA ALA A 46 13.55 21.66 3.99
C ALA A 46 12.25 22.22 3.36
N LYS A 47 12.00 23.54 3.45
CA LYS A 47 10.89 24.22 2.73
C LYS A 47 11.20 24.56 1.26
N GLY A 48 12.44 24.37 0.81
CA GLY A 48 12.89 24.66 -0.56
C GLY A 48 13.14 23.42 -1.40
N VAL A 49 13.23 22.24 -0.78
CA VAL A 49 13.13 20.95 -1.45
C VAL A 49 11.65 20.71 -1.74
N GLY A 50 11.17 21.29 -2.83
CA GLY A 50 9.84 20.95 -3.34
C GLY A 50 9.86 19.49 -3.75
N ALA A 51 8.88 18.71 -3.30
CA ALA A 51 8.55 17.41 -3.86
C ALA A 51 7.94 17.67 -5.26
N PRO A 52 8.67 17.47 -6.38
CA PRO A 52 8.24 17.94 -7.69
C PRO A 52 6.92 17.34 -8.24
N LEU A 53 6.38 16.26 -7.66
CA LEU A 53 5.22 15.52 -8.19
C LEU A 53 3.99 15.47 -7.27
N GLY A 54 4.14 15.72 -5.96
CA GLY A 54 3.05 15.49 -4.97
C GLY A 54 2.46 16.73 -4.30
N THR A 55 3.26 17.80 -4.15
CA THR A 55 2.80 19.08 -3.62
C THR A 55 3.15 20.14 -4.65
N ASP A 56 2.16 20.87 -5.17
CA ASP A 56 2.47 22.07 -5.92
C ASP A 56 3.35 22.95 -5.02
N PRO A 57 4.59 23.31 -5.43
CA PRO A 57 5.42 24.18 -4.61
C PRO A 57 4.67 25.48 -4.27
N GLU A 58 3.75 25.91 -5.13
CA GLU A 58 2.87 27.07 -4.91
C GLU A 58 1.90 26.90 -3.72
N GLN A 59 1.42 25.69 -3.42
CA GLN A 59 0.56 25.44 -2.24
C GLN A 59 1.31 25.65 -0.91
N GLN A 60 2.60 25.33 -0.86
CA GLN A 60 3.43 25.58 0.33
C GLN A 60 3.57 27.08 0.64
N PHE A 61 3.34 27.94 -0.36
CA PHE A 61 3.36 29.40 -0.24
C PHE A 61 1.96 30.03 -0.20
N GLY A 62 0.89 29.23 -0.04
CA GLY A 62 -0.49 29.72 0.03
C GLY A 62 -1.05 30.23 -1.30
N VAL A 63 -0.45 29.84 -2.42
CA VAL A 63 -0.94 30.14 -3.78
C VAL A 63 -1.80 28.98 -4.27
N ASN A 64 -2.91 29.30 -4.95
CA ASN A 64 -3.80 28.29 -5.50
C ASN A 64 -3.11 27.51 -6.62
N ALA A 65 -3.04 26.18 -6.49
CA ALA A 65 -2.57 25.29 -7.54
C ALA A 65 -3.33 25.51 -8.86
N ARG A 66 -2.64 25.30 -9.99
CA ARG A 66 -3.23 25.42 -11.33
C ARG A 66 -4.46 24.50 -11.45
N PRO A 67 -5.50 24.86 -12.21
CA PRO A 67 -6.74 24.08 -12.28
C PRO A 67 -6.54 22.60 -12.65
N PHE A 68 -5.55 22.32 -13.51
CA PHE A 68 -5.19 20.98 -13.97
C PHE A 68 -4.24 20.22 -13.02
N THR A 69 -3.70 20.85 -11.99
CA THR A 69 -2.89 20.20 -10.95
C THR A 69 -3.66 20.09 -9.63
N ARG A 70 -4.58 21.02 -9.36
CA ARG A 70 -5.33 21.19 -8.11
C ARG A 70 -6.03 19.93 -7.57
N LEU A 71 -6.57 19.07 -8.43
CA LEU A 71 -7.27 17.85 -7.99
C LEU A 71 -6.32 16.84 -7.31
N TRP A 72 -5.02 16.93 -7.63
CA TRP A 72 -4.01 15.96 -7.22
C TRP A 72 -2.96 16.56 -6.28
N CYS A 73 -3.07 17.85 -5.96
CA CYS A 73 -2.23 18.51 -4.97
C CYS A 73 -2.81 18.30 -3.58
N GLN A 74 -2.17 17.45 -2.78
CA GLN A 74 -2.64 17.06 -1.45
C GLN A 74 -1.86 17.83 -0.36
N PRO A 75 -2.51 18.24 0.75
CA PRO A 75 -1.85 18.93 1.86
C PRO A 75 -1.05 17.94 2.74
N LEU A 76 0.07 17.43 2.22
CA LEU A 76 0.85 16.37 2.87
C LEU A 76 1.40 16.78 4.25
N ASP A 77 1.81 18.03 4.40
CA ASP A 77 2.39 18.52 5.67
C ASP A 77 1.33 18.58 6.78
N ASP A 78 0.07 18.92 6.45
CA ASP A 78 -1.05 18.92 7.40
C ASP A 78 -1.43 17.49 7.79
N ILE A 79 -1.54 16.59 6.81
CA ILE A 79 -1.82 15.16 7.03
C ILE A 79 -0.75 14.55 7.94
N ARG A 80 0.53 14.85 7.66
CA ARG A 80 1.65 14.41 8.49
C ARG A 80 1.52 14.90 9.92
N SER A 81 1.22 16.20 10.11
CA SER A 81 1.14 16.79 11.45
C SER A 81 0.03 16.18 12.32
N TYR A 82 -1.02 15.64 11.69
CA TYR A 82 -2.18 15.09 12.38
C TYR A 82 -2.13 13.55 12.51
N TYR A 83 -1.76 12.84 11.44
CA TYR A 83 -1.79 11.37 11.35
C TYR A 83 -0.43 10.69 11.40
N GLY A 84 0.67 11.47 11.33
CA GLY A 84 2.03 10.96 11.30
C GLY A 84 2.58 10.71 9.89
N GLU A 85 3.89 10.41 9.83
CA GLU A 85 4.67 10.27 8.60
C GLU A 85 4.24 9.07 7.76
N LYS A 86 3.93 7.92 8.39
CA LYS A 86 3.53 6.69 7.69
C LYS A 86 2.28 6.91 6.81
N LEU A 87 1.24 7.53 7.37
CA LEU A 87 0.01 7.81 6.62
C LEU A 87 0.22 8.92 5.57
N ALA A 88 1.02 9.94 5.89
CA ALA A 88 1.37 10.97 4.93
C ALA A 88 2.12 10.41 3.71
N LEU A 89 3.02 9.44 3.91
CA LEU A 89 3.74 8.75 2.84
C LEU A 89 2.79 7.97 1.92
N TYR A 90 1.80 7.28 2.49
CA TYR A 90 0.75 6.59 1.73
C TYR A 90 -0.01 7.55 0.80
N PHE A 91 -0.45 8.71 1.32
CA PHE A 91 -1.14 9.72 0.53
C PHE A 91 -0.24 10.35 -0.55
N ALA A 92 1.04 10.59 -0.22
CA ALA A 92 2.04 11.06 -1.17
C ALA A 92 2.20 10.07 -2.35
N TRP A 93 2.33 8.78 -2.07
CA TRP A 93 2.38 7.72 -3.08
C TRP A 93 1.12 7.68 -3.94
N LEU A 94 -0.05 7.74 -3.31
CA LEU A 94 -1.33 7.71 -4.01
C LEU A 94 -1.48 8.89 -4.99
N GLY A 95 -1.07 10.08 -4.57
CA GLY A 95 -1.04 11.28 -5.42
C GLY A 95 -0.10 11.12 -6.62
N ALA A 96 1.13 10.68 -6.37
CA ALA A 96 2.13 10.42 -7.42
C ALA A 96 1.64 9.34 -8.41
N TYR A 97 1.09 8.23 -7.91
CA TYR A 97 0.55 7.15 -8.72
C TYR A 97 -0.57 7.62 -9.65
N CYS A 98 -1.53 8.40 -9.12
CA CYS A 98 -2.59 9.01 -9.93
C CYS A 98 -2.05 9.98 -10.99
N TRP A 99 -1.00 10.72 -10.68
CA TRP A 99 -0.33 11.63 -11.62
C TRP A 99 0.25 10.85 -12.82
N PHE A 100 0.99 9.76 -12.55
CA PHE A 100 1.60 8.94 -13.59
C PHE A 100 0.58 8.15 -14.43
N LEU A 101 -0.59 7.76 -13.90
CA LEU A 101 -1.60 7.01 -14.68
C LEU A 101 -2.41 7.85 -15.67
N ARG A 102 -2.46 9.18 -15.49
CA ARG A 102 -3.27 10.09 -16.31
C ARG A 102 -3.04 10.00 -17.83
N PRO A 103 -1.80 10.04 -18.36
CA PRO A 103 -1.58 9.94 -19.80
C PRO A 103 -2.13 8.62 -20.38
N TRP A 104 -2.08 7.53 -19.61
CA TRP A 104 -2.58 6.22 -20.02
C TRP A 104 -4.09 6.13 -20.02
N ALA A 105 -4.74 6.72 -19.02
CA ALA A 105 -6.20 6.83 -19.01
C ALA A 105 -6.71 7.62 -20.23
N LEU A 106 -6.06 8.74 -20.57
CA LEU A 106 -6.41 9.54 -21.74
C LEU A 106 -6.15 8.81 -23.06
N LEU A 107 -5.01 8.13 -23.18
CA LEU A 107 -4.69 7.32 -24.35
C LEU A 107 -5.70 6.17 -24.54
N GLY A 108 -6.05 5.46 -23.47
CA GLY A 108 -7.02 4.38 -23.50
C GLY A 108 -8.41 4.85 -23.93
N LEU A 109 -8.88 5.98 -23.39
CA LEU A 109 -10.15 6.59 -23.80
C LEU A 109 -10.13 7.04 -25.27
N ALA A 110 -9.03 7.62 -25.74
CA ALA A 110 -8.89 8.03 -27.12
C ALA A 110 -8.94 6.84 -28.09
N VAL A 111 -8.23 5.75 -27.77
CA VAL A 111 -8.27 4.50 -28.55
C VAL A 111 -9.67 3.89 -28.52
N GLN A 112 -10.33 3.83 -27.36
CA GLN A 112 -11.68 3.29 -27.25
C GLN A 112 -12.70 4.12 -28.06
N ALA A 113 -12.59 5.44 -28.03
CA ALA A 113 -13.43 6.33 -28.83
C ALA A 113 -13.20 6.11 -30.33
N TYR A 114 -11.94 5.98 -30.75
CA TYR A 114 -11.59 5.65 -32.13
C TYR A 114 -12.23 4.34 -32.59
N LEU A 115 -12.05 3.25 -31.84
CA LEU A 115 -12.64 1.94 -32.17
C LEU A 115 -14.18 2.02 -32.27
N TYR A 116 -14.82 2.75 -31.36
CA TYR A 116 -16.26 2.95 -31.37
C TYR A 116 -16.75 3.71 -32.62
N PHE A 117 -16.08 4.81 -33.02
CA PHE A 117 -16.51 5.62 -34.17
C PHE A 117 -16.30 4.92 -35.52
N TYR A 118 -15.26 4.10 -35.65
CA TYR A 118 -14.97 3.38 -36.90
C TYR A 118 -15.67 2.01 -36.99
N GLY A 119 -16.31 1.55 -35.91
CA GLY A 119 -17.06 0.28 -35.89
C GLY A 119 -16.18 -0.96 -36.06
N THR A 120 -14.86 -0.83 -35.85
CA THR A 120 -13.87 -1.90 -35.97
C THR A 120 -13.59 -2.53 -34.61
N GLY A 121 -13.58 -3.86 -34.54
CA GLY A 121 -13.18 -4.58 -33.33
C GLY A 121 -11.65 -4.65 -33.19
N ALA A 122 -11.13 -4.53 -31.95
CA ALA A 122 -9.69 -4.70 -31.69
C ALA A 122 -9.14 -6.08 -32.12
N ALA A 123 -10.03 -7.07 -32.28
CA ALA A 123 -9.68 -8.42 -32.72
C ALA A 123 -9.54 -8.57 -34.26
N GLU A 124 -10.04 -7.62 -35.06
CA GLU A 124 -10.13 -7.77 -36.52
C GLU A 124 -8.84 -7.34 -37.25
N GLU A 125 -7.99 -6.51 -36.65
CA GLU A 125 -6.81 -5.94 -37.32
C GLU A 125 -5.47 -6.68 -37.07
N GLY A 126 -5.44 -7.71 -36.22
CA GLY A 126 -4.24 -8.52 -35.96
C GLY A 126 -3.09 -7.77 -35.26
N PHE A 127 -1.87 -8.35 -35.28
CA PHE A 127 -0.68 -7.73 -34.69
C PHE A 127 -0.16 -6.59 -35.57
N GLN A 128 -0.39 -5.35 -35.16
CA GLN A 128 0.03 -4.15 -35.89
C GLN A 128 1.23 -3.48 -35.21
N TYR A 129 2.07 -2.76 -35.97
CA TYR A 129 3.26 -2.08 -35.43
C TYR A 129 2.96 -1.12 -34.27
N TRP A 130 1.74 -0.59 -34.20
CA TRP A 130 1.33 0.30 -33.10
C TRP A 130 1.13 -0.45 -31.78
N THR A 131 0.75 -1.73 -31.77
CA THR A 131 0.60 -2.51 -30.52
C THR A 131 1.96 -2.71 -29.85
N ALA A 132 2.98 -3.05 -30.66
CA ALA A 132 4.36 -3.12 -30.20
C ALA A 132 4.86 -1.78 -29.65
N ALA A 133 4.53 -0.67 -30.32
CA ALA A 133 4.88 0.67 -29.83
C ALA A 133 4.22 0.98 -28.48
N VAL A 134 2.94 0.62 -28.29
CA VAL A 134 2.24 0.78 -27.01
C VAL A 134 2.90 -0.06 -25.91
N CYS A 135 3.29 -1.31 -26.18
CA CYS A 135 3.99 -2.14 -25.20
C CYS A 135 5.31 -1.51 -24.74
N VAL A 136 6.11 -0.96 -25.66
CA VAL A 136 7.36 -0.25 -25.34
C VAL A 136 7.07 0.98 -24.49
N LEU A 137 6.06 1.77 -24.84
CA LEU A 137 5.66 2.95 -24.08
C LEU A 137 5.20 2.58 -22.65
N VAL A 138 4.47 1.46 -22.47
CA VAL A 138 4.06 0.99 -21.13
C VAL A 138 5.29 0.69 -20.27
N VAL A 139 6.30 0.01 -20.82
CA VAL A 139 7.54 -0.30 -20.11
C VAL A 139 8.32 0.97 -19.76
N LEU A 140 8.39 1.93 -20.69
CA LEU A 140 9.03 3.23 -20.42
C LEU A 140 8.29 4.01 -19.33
N GLN A 141 6.96 3.98 -19.33
CA GLN A 141 6.16 4.61 -18.29
C GLN A 141 6.43 3.99 -16.92
N THR A 142 6.34 2.67 -16.80
CA THR A 142 6.50 2.01 -15.50
C THR A 142 7.89 2.28 -14.94
N SER A 143 8.91 2.30 -15.79
CA SER A 143 10.28 2.70 -15.44
C SER A 143 10.35 4.15 -14.97
N ALA A 144 9.72 5.08 -15.69
CA ALA A 144 9.69 6.50 -15.33
C ALA A 144 8.95 6.74 -14.01
N MET A 145 7.85 6.03 -13.76
CA MET A 145 7.10 6.08 -12.51
C MET A 145 7.94 5.60 -11.33
N HIS A 146 8.63 4.46 -11.48
CA HIS A 146 9.49 3.92 -10.42
C HIS A 146 10.66 4.86 -10.09
N VAL A 147 11.37 5.37 -11.10
CA VAL A 147 12.48 6.32 -10.90
C VAL A 147 11.98 7.63 -10.30
N GLY A 148 10.84 8.14 -10.80
CA GLY A 148 10.23 9.36 -10.29
C GLY A 148 9.82 9.23 -8.83
N TRP A 149 9.21 8.12 -8.44
CA TRP A 149 8.83 7.88 -7.05
C TRP A 149 10.03 7.74 -6.12
N LYS A 150 11.07 7.00 -6.52
CA LYS A 150 12.26 6.83 -5.69
C LYS A 150 12.90 8.18 -5.33
N ALA A 151 12.98 9.09 -6.30
CA ALA A 151 13.50 10.44 -6.06
C ALA A 151 12.60 11.25 -5.11
N GLU A 152 11.28 11.10 -5.20
CA GLU A 152 10.32 11.75 -4.31
C GLU A 152 10.38 11.22 -2.89
N GLU A 153 10.44 9.90 -2.74
CA GLU A 153 10.55 9.21 -1.45
C GLU A 153 11.79 9.67 -0.68
N GLU A 154 12.96 9.70 -1.34
CA GLU A 154 14.20 10.20 -0.74
C GLU A 154 14.09 11.69 -0.36
N ALA A 155 13.48 12.52 -1.22
CA ALA A 155 13.26 13.93 -0.92
C ALA A 155 12.33 14.14 0.29
N LEU A 156 11.27 13.33 0.42
CA LEU A 156 10.35 13.34 1.54
C LEU A 156 11.02 12.85 2.82
N ALA A 157 11.82 11.77 2.76
CA ALA A 157 12.56 11.25 3.91
C ALA A 157 13.51 12.30 4.49
N VAL A 158 14.24 13.02 3.63
CA VAL A 158 15.11 14.14 4.06
C VAL A 158 14.28 15.32 4.57
N LYS A 159 13.20 15.71 3.88
CA LYS A 159 12.31 16.81 4.31
C LYS A 159 11.70 16.53 5.69
N TRP A 160 11.33 15.27 5.93
CA TRP A 160 10.69 14.85 7.16
C TRP A 160 11.67 14.46 8.27
N GLY A 161 12.94 14.25 7.92
CA GLY A 161 13.99 13.82 8.83
C GLY A 161 13.76 12.42 9.37
N THR A 162 13.21 11.54 8.53
CA THR A 162 12.96 10.12 8.82
C THR A 162 14.01 9.21 8.19
N GLU A 163 15.16 9.74 7.78
CA GLU A 163 16.25 8.93 7.23
C GLU A 163 16.87 8.04 8.33
N GLY A 164 17.00 6.74 8.06
CA GLY A 164 17.64 5.79 8.98
C GLY A 164 16.88 5.51 10.28
N PHE A 165 15.56 5.75 10.32
CA PHE A 165 14.76 5.56 11.53
C PHE A 165 14.67 4.09 11.98
N GLU A 166 14.76 3.14 11.04
CA GLU A 166 14.67 1.69 11.30
C GLU A 166 15.78 1.19 12.24
N GLU A 167 16.97 1.78 12.20
CA GLU A 167 18.09 1.41 13.08
C GLU A 167 17.85 1.78 14.55
N GLN A 168 16.91 2.70 14.80
CA GLN A 168 16.60 3.23 16.14
C GLN A 168 15.21 2.79 16.62
N GLU A 169 14.57 1.89 15.89
CA GLU A 169 13.25 1.39 16.22
C GLU A 169 13.30 0.55 17.51
N LYS A 170 12.24 0.66 18.32
CA LYS A 170 12.11 -0.14 19.54
C LYS A 170 11.56 -1.53 19.21
N ASP A 171 11.90 -2.49 20.06
CA ASP A 171 11.31 -3.83 19.99
C ASP A 171 9.79 -3.77 20.15
N ARG A 172 9.09 -4.55 19.33
CA ARG A 172 7.63 -4.70 19.35
C ARG A 172 7.19 -5.29 20.70
N PRO A 173 6.10 -4.79 21.32
CA PRO A 173 5.61 -5.32 22.60
C PRO A 173 5.26 -6.81 22.61
N ALA A 174 4.89 -7.36 21.45
CA ALA A 174 4.54 -8.77 21.26
C ALA A 174 5.76 -9.69 21.08
N PHE A 175 6.97 -9.12 20.93
CA PHE A 175 8.20 -9.89 20.72
C PHE A 175 8.54 -10.74 21.95
N LYS A 176 8.74 -12.03 21.72
CA LYS A 176 9.07 -13.00 22.78
C LYS A 176 10.53 -13.41 22.69
N ALA A 177 11.22 -13.38 23.83
CA ALA A 177 12.55 -13.95 23.95
C ALA A 177 12.55 -15.48 23.86
N ASP A 178 13.69 -16.04 23.45
CA ASP A 178 13.88 -17.49 23.43
C ASP A 178 13.91 -18.07 24.85
N GLU A 179 13.41 -19.30 25.00
CA GLU A 179 13.33 -19.97 26.31
C GLU A 179 14.72 -20.32 26.87
N ASN A 180 15.67 -20.67 26.00
CA ASN A 180 17.00 -21.13 26.42
C ASN A 180 17.94 -19.96 26.73
N GLU A 181 17.94 -18.93 25.89
CA GLU A 181 18.83 -17.76 25.99
C GLU A 181 18.01 -16.47 25.82
N PRO A 182 17.37 -15.98 26.90
CA PRO A 182 16.40 -14.90 26.78
C PRO A 182 17.01 -13.52 26.59
N THR A 183 18.27 -13.33 27.01
CA THR A 183 18.95 -12.03 26.94
C THR A 183 20.33 -12.18 26.30
N ARG A 184 20.71 -11.19 25.48
CA ARG A 184 22.01 -11.10 24.85
C ARG A 184 22.50 -9.66 24.94
N ILE A 185 23.78 -9.50 25.24
CA ILE A 185 24.42 -8.16 25.22
C ILE A 185 24.64 -7.78 23.75
N ASN A 186 24.09 -6.63 23.35
CA ASN A 186 24.33 -6.07 22.01
C ASN A 186 25.80 -5.66 21.89
N ARG A 187 26.45 -6.07 20.81
CA ARG A 187 27.88 -5.84 20.58
C ARG A 187 28.24 -4.37 20.32
N ILE A 188 27.26 -3.55 19.91
CA ILE A 188 27.45 -2.16 19.52
C ILE A 188 27.05 -1.24 20.68
N THR A 189 25.88 -1.46 21.28
CA THR A 189 25.35 -0.60 22.36
C THR A 189 25.80 -1.04 23.75
N ASN A 190 26.28 -2.27 23.92
CA ASN A 190 26.54 -2.91 25.22
C ASN A 190 25.31 -2.98 26.15
N GLU A 191 24.11 -2.85 25.61
CA GLU A 191 22.86 -2.98 26.35
C GLU A 191 22.35 -4.43 26.32
N MET A 192 21.60 -4.82 27.36
CA MET A 192 20.94 -6.13 27.43
C MET A 192 19.68 -6.09 26.56
N GLU A 193 19.64 -6.89 25.50
CA GLU A 193 18.49 -7.01 24.59
C GLU A 193 17.86 -8.40 24.67
N LEU A 194 16.58 -8.49 24.31
CA LEU A 194 15.87 -9.76 24.17
C LEU A 194 16.43 -10.52 22.95
N ASN A 195 16.75 -11.79 23.13
CA ASN A 195 17.36 -12.59 22.09
C ASN A 195 16.38 -13.65 21.57
N TYR A 196 16.27 -13.72 20.24
CA TYR A 196 15.57 -14.79 19.54
C TYR A 196 16.49 -15.33 18.43
N PRO A 197 16.82 -16.64 18.41
CA PRO A 197 17.73 -17.20 17.41
C PRO A 197 17.23 -16.99 15.98
N GLU A 198 18.06 -16.34 15.16
CA GLU A 198 17.75 -16.10 13.74
C GLU A 198 17.56 -17.40 12.96
N GLU A 199 18.27 -18.48 13.32
CA GLU A 199 18.14 -19.79 12.67
C GLU A 199 16.73 -20.39 12.84
N LYS A 200 16.13 -20.26 14.04
CA LYS A 200 14.75 -20.69 14.31
C LYS A 200 13.77 -19.87 13.48
N ARG A 201 13.99 -18.55 13.41
CA ARG A 201 13.19 -17.62 12.59
C ARG A 201 13.24 -17.97 11.11
N GLN A 202 14.44 -18.20 10.57
CA GLN A 202 14.63 -18.57 9.17
C GLN A 202 13.98 -19.90 8.83
N LEU A 203 14.03 -20.89 9.73
CA LEU A 203 13.34 -22.16 9.55
C LEU A 203 11.81 -21.98 9.51
N HIS A 204 11.23 -21.24 10.47
CA HIS A 204 9.79 -20.94 10.45
C HIS A 204 9.40 -20.18 9.18
N SER A 205 10.18 -19.18 8.80
CA SER A 205 9.93 -18.41 7.58
C SER A 205 9.98 -19.28 6.32
N ALA A 206 10.96 -20.18 6.21
CA ALA A 206 11.05 -21.13 5.11
C ALA A 206 9.83 -22.07 5.05
N ILE A 207 9.38 -22.59 6.20
CA ILE A 207 8.17 -23.44 6.27
C ILE A 207 6.94 -22.65 5.82
N HIS A 208 6.78 -21.41 6.27
CA HIS A 208 5.65 -20.59 5.85
C HIS A 208 5.70 -20.32 4.35
N TYR A 209 6.84 -19.94 3.77
CA TYR A 209 6.98 -19.79 2.31
C TYR A 209 6.64 -21.07 1.53
N LEU A 210 6.95 -22.26 2.06
CA LEU A 210 6.52 -23.53 1.45
C LEU A 210 5.00 -23.72 1.50
N ILE A 211 4.34 -23.32 2.60
CA ILE A 211 2.87 -23.34 2.70
C ILE A 211 2.25 -22.39 1.67
N ILE A 212 2.81 -21.18 1.52
CA ILE A 212 2.37 -20.20 0.53
C ILE A 212 2.49 -20.77 -0.89
N ALA A 213 3.62 -21.40 -1.22
CA ALA A 213 3.82 -22.06 -2.51
C ALA A 213 2.77 -23.15 -2.77
N GLY A 214 2.39 -23.91 -1.74
CA GLY A 214 1.30 -24.88 -1.79
C GLY A 214 -0.07 -24.24 -2.05
N CYS A 215 -0.41 -23.15 -1.35
CA CYS A 215 -1.64 -22.39 -1.57
C CYS A 215 -1.69 -21.82 -3.00
N VAL A 216 -0.60 -21.24 -3.48
CA VAL A 216 -0.42 -20.73 -4.84
C VAL A 216 -0.68 -21.82 -5.88
N ALA A 217 -0.08 -23.01 -5.71
CA ALA A 217 -0.35 -24.14 -6.59
C ALA A 217 -1.82 -24.57 -6.56
N GLY A 218 -2.45 -24.55 -5.37
CA GLY A 218 -3.88 -24.81 -5.20
C GLY A 218 -4.76 -23.85 -6.00
N VAL A 219 -4.45 -22.55 -6.01
CA VAL A 219 -5.17 -21.55 -6.80
C VAL A 219 -5.06 -21.83 -8.29
N VAL A 220 -3.87 -22.14 -8.80
CA VAL A 220 -3.66 -22.45 -10.22
C VAL A 220 -4.46 -23.70 -10.63
N VAL A 221 -4.48 -24.73 -9.79
CA VAL A 221 -5.29 -25.94 -10.03
C VAL A 221 -6.78 -25.60 -10.01
N LEU A 222 -7.23 -24.77 -9.06
CA LEU A 222 -8.63 -24.36 -8.96
C LEU A 222 -9.11 -23.59 -10.20
N VAL A 223 -8.29 -22.65 -10.70
CA VAL A 223 -8.55 -21.93 -11.96
C VAL A 223 -8.68 -22.90 -13.12
N HIS A 224 -7.75 -23.86 -13.24
CA HIS A 224 -7.81 -24.87 -14.29
C HIS A 224 -9.08 -25.72 -14.21
N VAL A 225 -9.45 -26.18 -13.02
CA VAL A 225 -10.66 -26.98 -12.79
C VAL A 225 -11.92 -26.19 -13.15
N LEU A 226 -12.03 -24.92 -12.74
CA LEU A 226 -13.20 -24.08 -13.05
C LEU A 226 -13.38 -23.88 -14.57
N TYR A 227 -12.29 -23.64 -15.31
CA TYR A 227 -12.39 -23.54 -16.76
C TYR A 227 -12.63 -24.88 -17.45
N ALA A 228 -12.07 -25.98 -16.94
CA ALA A 228 -12.32 -27.31 -17.48
C ALA A 228 -13.79 -27.73 -17.29
N THR A 229 -14.40 -27.42 -16.14
CA THR A 229 -15.82 -27.69 -15.91
C THR A 229 -16.70 -26.80 -16.78
N ALA A 230 -16.37 -25.52 -16.93
CA ALA A 230 -17.08 -24.62 -17.83
C ALA A 230 -17.05 -25.12 -19.28
N GLY A 231 -15.88 -25.51 -19.77
CA GLY A 231 -15.72 -26.09 -21.11
C GLY A 231 -16.48 -27.41 -21.30
N TYR A 232 -16.51 -28.27 -20.27
CA TYR A 232 -17.33 -29.48 -20.30
C TYR A 232 -18.83 -29.18 -20.42
N MET A 233 -19.33 -28.20 -19.65
CA MET A 233 -20.74 -27.78 -19.69
C MET A 233 -21.12 -27.17 -21.04
N GLU A 234 -20.21 -26.41 -21.64
CA GLU A 234 -20.44 -25.79 -22.96
C GLU A 234 -20.42 -26.85 -24.07
N TYR A 235 -19.39 -27.70 -24.12
CA TYR A 235 -19.20 -28.69 -25.17
C TYR A 235 -20.18 -29.87 -25.09
N SER A 236 -20.40 -30.40 -23.88
CA SER A 236 -21.17 -31.64 -23.69
C SER A 236 -22.66 -31.40 -23.48
N LEU A 237 -23.03 -30.28 -22.86
CA LEU A 237 -24.43 -29.97 -22.51
C LEU A 237 -25.01 -28.79 -23.32
N GLY A 238 -24.17 -28.08 -24.09
CA GLY A 238 -24.62 -26.98 -24.95
C GLY A 238 -24.97 -25.70 -24.19
N PHE A 239 -24.48 -25.52 -22.95
CA PHE A 239 -24.74 -24.29 -22.18
C PHE A 239 -23.81 -23.17 -22.63
N THR A 240 -24.33 -22.21 -23.40
CA THR A 240 -23.57 -21.07 -23.94
C THR A 240 -23.16 -20.03 -22.90
N TRP A 241 -23.80 -20.00 -21.73
CA TRP A 241 -23.49 -19.07 -20.63
C TRP A 241 -22.38 -19.57 -19.70
N ALA A 242 -21.84 -20.79 -19.93
CA ALA A 242 -20.91 -21.43 -19.01
C ALA A 242 -19.57 -20.68 -18.87
N SER A 243 -19.02 -20.14 -19.97
CA SER A 243 -17.76 -19.36 -19.94
C SER A 243 -17.92 -18.05 -19.15
N ASP A 244 -19.05 -17.36 -19.31
CA ASP A 244 -19.37 -16.13 -18.59
C ASP A 244 -19.56 -16.40 -17.09
N ALA A 245 -20.30 -17.46 -16.76
CA ALA A 245 -20.49 -17.88 -15.36
C ALA A 245 -19.17 -18.28 -14.69
N ALA A 246 -18.25 -18.92 -15.43
CA ALA A 246 -16.92 -19.23 -14.92
C ALA A 246 -16.10 -17.96 -14.65
N SER A 247 -16.18 -16.96 -15.53
CA SER A 247 -15.49 -15.68 -15.36
C SER A 247 -16.01 -14.92 -14.13
N LEU A 248 -17.33 -14.94 -13.90
CA LEU A 248 -17.95 -14.39 -12.69
C LEU A 248 -17.52 -15.15 -11.43
N ALA A 249 -17.53 -16.49 -11.48
CA ALA A 249 -17.11 -17.32 -10.35
C ALA A 249 -15.63 -17.08 -9.98
N LEU A 250 -14.76 -16.88 -10.98
CA LEU A 250 -13.36 -16.52 -10.77
C LEU A 250 -13.21 -15.14 -10.13
N ALA A 251 -13.98 -14.14 -10.58
CA ALA A 251 -13.96 -12.82 -9.95
C ALA A 251 -14.36 -12.86 -8.47
N ILE A 252 -15.40 -13.64 -8.13
CA ILE A 252 -15.82 -13.86 -6.73
C ILE A 252 -14.74 -14.60 -5.94
N MET A 253 -14.18 -15.66 -6.52
CA MET A 253 -13.13 -16.47 -5.92
C MET A 253 -11.91 -15.62 -5.54
N ILE A 254 -11.47 -14.71 -6.41
CA ILE A 254 -10.33 -13.82 -6.17
C ILE A 254 -10.54 -13.01 -4.88
N VAL A 255 -11.73 -12.40 -4.72
CA VAL A 255 -12.02 -11.58 -3.53
C VAL A 255 -12.07 -12.43 -2.27
N VAL A 256 -12.80 -13.54 -2.30
CA VAL A 256 -12.96 -14.45 -1.14
C VAL A 256 -11.62 -15.04 -0.71
N LEU A 257 -10.81 -15.50 -1.65
CA LEU A 257 -9.49 -16.07 -1.34
C LEU A 257 -8.51 -15.01 -0.82
N SER A 258 -8.62 -13.75 -1.26
CA SER A 258 -7.77 -12.68 -0.76
C SER A 258 -8.04 -12.42 0.73
N ASP A 259 -9.31 -12.33 1.12
CA ASP A 259 -9.73 -12.12 2.51
C ASP A 259 -9.32 -13.29 3.44
N ILE A 260 -9.59 -14.53 3.01
CA ILE A 260 -9.20 -15.73 3.79
C ILE A 260 -7.69 -15.78 3.99
N TYR A 261 -6.93 -15.45 2.95
CA TYR A 261 -5.48 -15.58 2.97
C TYR A 261 -4.80 -14.50 3.81
N GLU A 262 -5.33 -13.28 3.83
CA GLU A 262 -4.84 -12.20 4.70
C GLU A 262 -4.83 -12.66 6.17
N GLY A 263 -5.94 -13.21 6.66
CA GLY A 263 -6.01 -13.75 8.02
C GLY A 263 -5.07 -14.95 8.27
N ILE A 264 -4.78 -15.76 7.24
CA ILE A 264 -3.80 -16.85 7.35
C ILE A 264 -2.38 -16.29 7.48
N VAL A 265 -2.01 -15.29 6.68
CA VAL A 265 -0.66 -14.70 6.72
C VAL A 265 -0.41 -13.99 8.03
N GLU A 266 -1.38 -13.22 8.54
CA GLU A 266 -1.26 -12.59 9.85
C GLU A 266 -0.94 -13.63 10.94
N ALA A 267 -1.68 -14.75 10.94
CA ALA A 267 -1.44 -15.84 11.88
C ALA A 267 -0.09 -16.55 11.68
N MET A 268 0.45 -16.59 10.46
CA MET A 268 1.78 -17.13 10.16
C MET A 268 2.88 -16.18 10.66
N VAL A 269 2.80 -14.89 10.33
CA VAL A 269 3.82 -13.88 10.66
C VAL A 269 3.87 -13.64 12.17
N GLU A 270 2.74 -13.68 12.87
CA GLU A 270 2.71 -13.61 14.34
C GLU A 270 3.47 -14.78 14.99
N LYS A 271 3.50 -15.96 14.34
CA LYS A 271 4.30 -17.11 14.80
C LYS A 271 5.79 -17.01 14.45
N GLU A 272 6.16 -16.17 13.48
CA GLU A 272 7.57 -15.94 13.11
C GLU A 272 8.33 -15.07 14.13
N ASN A 273 7.59 -14.33 14.98
CA ASN A 273 8.13 -13.56 16.11
C ASN A 273 9.23 -12.57 15.67
N HIS A 274 8.86 -11.60 14.83
CA HIS A 274 9.73 -10.50 14.41
C HIS A 274 10.03 -9.53 15.55
N ARG A 275 11.22 -8.91 15.51
CA ARG A 275 11.72 -8.05 16.59
C ARG A 275 11.09 -6.66 16.55
N THR A 276 11.09 -6.01 15.39
CA THR A 276 10.57 -4.65 15.19
C THR A 276 9.24 -4.67 14.43
N ASP A 277 8.49 -3.57 14.47
CA ASP A 277 7.24 -3.47 13.71
C ASP A 277 7.53 -3.40 12.20
N THR A 278 8.64 -2.76 11.80
CA THR A 278 9.07 -2.74 10.39
C THR A 278 9.35 -4.15 9.85
N GLU A 279 10.14 -4.97 10.57
CA GLU A 279 10.42 -6.36 10.15
C GLU A 279 9.13 -7.20 10.06
N PHE A 280 8.20 -6.98 11.00
CA PHE A 280 6.91 -7.68 11.01
C PHE A 280 6.06 -7.28 9.80
N GLU A 281 5.95 -5.99 9.51
CA GLU A 281 5.17 -5.47 8.39
C GLU A 281 5.77 -5.86 7.05
N ASP A 282 7.10 -5.83 6.89
CA ASP A 282 7.79 -6.28 5.67
C ASP A 282 7.54 -7.77 5.40
N ALA A 283 7.59 -8.59 6.45
CA ALA A 283 7.30 -10.01 6.36
C ALA A 283 5.82 -10.31 6.03
N LEU A 284 4.90 -9.47 6.53
CA LEU A 284 3.48 -9.51 6.20
C LEU A 284 3.25 -9.11 4.74
N ILE A 285 3.80 -7.96 4.31
CA ILE A 285 3.66 -7.44 2.95
C ILE A 285 4.22 -8.43 1.93
N SER A 286 5.43 -8.96 2.14
CA SER A 286 6.07 -9.90 1.22
C SER A 286 5.26 -11.19 1.01
N LYS A 287 4.72 -11.76 2.09
CA LYS A 287 3.91 -13.00 2.03
C LYS A 287 2.54 -12.76 1.43
N THR A 288 1.87 -11.69 1.84
CA THR A 288 0.59 -11.27 1.26
C THR A 288 0.74 -11.01 -0.23
N PHE A 289 1.80 -10.31 -0.65
CA PHE A 289 2.10 -10.04 -2.06
C PHE A 289 2.34 -11.33 -2.86
N ALA A 290 3.11 -12.28 -2.34
CA ALA A 290 3.44 -13.52 -3.04
C ALA A 290 2.19 -14.31 -3.46
N PHE A 291 1.18 -14.37 -2.60
CA PHE A 291 -0.10 -15.00 -2.92
C PHE A 291 -0.98 -14.12 -3.78
N GLN A 292 -1.15 -12.83 -3.42
CA GLN A 292 -2.02 -11.90 -4.15
C GLN A 292 -1.61 -11.76 -5.62
N LEU A 293 -0.31 -11.85 -5.93
CA LEU A 293 0.19 -11.87 -7.30
C LEU A 293 -0.43 -13.02 -8.10
N VAL A 294 -0.40 -14.25 -7.57
CA VAL A 294 -0.97 -15.40 -8.29
C VAL A 294 -2.49 -15.34 -8.26
N ASN A 295 -3.10 -15.03 -7.12
CA ASN A 295 -4.55 -14.99 -6.98
C ASN A 295 -5.19 -14.01 -7.97
N ASN A 296 -4.66 -12.79 -8.09
CA ASN A 296 -5.23 -11.76 -8.97
C ASN A 296 -4.93 -11.98 -10.46
N TYR A 297 -3.77 -12.55 -10.81
CA TYR A 297 -3.31 -12.63 -12.20
C TYR A 297 -3.35 -14.03 -12.82
N ALA A 298 -3.53 -15.11 -12.05
CA ALA A 298 -3.52 -16.48 -12.59
C ALA A 298 -4.65 -16.72 -13.58
N ALA A 299 -5.87 -16.25 -13.30
CA ALA A 299 -7.01 -16.41 -14.20
C ALA A 299 -6.80 -15.65 -15.53
N LEU A 300 -6.22 -14.44 -15.47
CA LEU A 300 -5.87 -13.65 -16.65
C LEU A 300 -4.78 -14.35 -17.48
N GLY A 301 -3.70 -14.81 -16.84
CA GLY A 301 -2.64 -15.55 -17.50
C GLY A 301 -3.10 -16.88 -18.10
N TYR A 302 -3.96 -17.61 -17.38
CA TYR A 302 -4.58 -18.84 -17.87
C TYR A 302 -5.41 -18.57 -19.13
N THR A 303 -6.26 -17.54 -19.10
CA THR A 303 -7.14 -17.18 -20.23
C THR A 303 -6.34 -16.73 -21.45
N ALA A 304 -5.31 -15.90 -21.24
CA ALA A 304 -4.50 -15.33 -22.31
C ALA A 304 -3.58 -16.36 -23.00
N PHE A 305 -2.97 -17.28 -22.24
CA PHE A 305 -1.89 -18.13 -22.76
C PHE A 305 -2.19 -19.64 -22.74
N TYR A 306 -2.98 -20.12 -21.78
CA TYR A 306 -3.16 -21.56 -21.57
C TYR A 306 -4.49 -22.09 -22.13
N LYS A 307 -5.58 -21.32 -22.01
CA LYS A 307 -6.94 -21.73 -22.41
C LYS A 307 -7.01 -22.21 -23.85
N GLN A 308 -6.26 -21.59 -24.77
CA GLN A 308 -6.17 -21.99 -26.17
C GLN A 308 -5.68 -23.44 -26.37
N TYR A 309 -4.80 -23.94 -25.50
CA TYR A 309 -4.26 -25.31 -25.56
C TYR A 309 -5.09 -26.32 -24.75
N SER A 310 -6.12 -25.86 -24.03
CA SER A 310 -6.96 -26.75 -23.22
C SER A 310 -7.85 -27.63 -24.10
N ALA A 311 -8.30 -28.77 -23.55
CA ALA A 311 -9.09 -29.76 -24.29
C ALA A 311 -10.40 -29.22 -24.89
N TYR A 312 -10.97 -28.16 -24.30
CA TYR A 312 -12.21 -27.53 -24.75
C TYR A 312 -11.98 -26.29 -25.62
N GLY A 313 -10.74 -25.78 -25.70
CA GLY A 313 -10.37 -24.64 -26.53
C GLY A 313 -11.13 -23.34 -26.20
N CYS A 314 -11.20 -22.46 -27.19
CA CYS A 314 -11.99 -21.22 -27.16
C CYS A 314 -13.04 -21.26 -28.26
N SER A 315 -14.19 -20.61 -28.03
CA SER A 315 -15.35 -20.65 -28.93
C SER A 315 -15.12 -19.87 -30.24
N ALA A 316 -14.15 -18.95 -30.28
CA ALA A 316 -13.70 -18.21 -31.45
C ALA A 316 -12.20 -18.41 -31.72
N ASP A 317 -11.68 -17.95 -32.87
CA ASP A 317 -10.25 -18.02 -33.26
C ASP A 317 -9.29 -17.42 -32.22
N SER A 318 -9.79 -16.60 -31.28
CA SER A 318 -9.02 -16.07 -30.15
C SER A 318 -9.80 -16.07 -28.84
N CYS A 319 -9.10 -16.28 -27.72
CA CYS A 319 -9.65 -16.22 -26.36
C CYS A 319 -9.76 -14.79 -25.81
N LEU A 320 -9.60 -13.77 -26.66
CA LEU A 320 -9.52 -12.36 -26.25
C LEU A 320 -10.87 -11.83 -25.73
N SER A 321 -11.98 -12.35 -26.25
CA SER A 321 -13.31 -12.01 -25.77
C SER A 321 -13.51 -12.46 -24.32
N ASP A 322 -13.13 -13.70 -24.00
CA ASP A 322 -13.20 -14.22 -22.63
C ASP A 322 -12.30 -13.42 -21.68
N LEU A 323 -11.11 -13.04 -22.13
CA LEU A 323 -10.20 -12.19 -21.34
C LEU A 323 -10.83 -10.82 -21.04
N THR A 324 -11.50 -10.23 -22.02
CA THR A 324 -12.20 -8.95 -21.86
C THR A 324 -13.34 -9.08 -20.87
N THR A 325 -14.17 -10.12 -20.99
CA THR A 325 -15.27 -10.41 -20.05
C THR A 325 -14.76 -10.64 -18.63
N LEU A 326 -13.69 -11.43 -18.47
CA LEU A 326 -13.07 -11.67 -17.16
C LEU A 326 -12.56 -10.36 -16.54
N MET A 327 -11.84 -9.53 -17.29
CA MET A 327 -11.34 -8.24 -16.80
C MET A 327 -12.47 -7.31 -16.39
N MET A 328 -13.59 -7.28 -17.14
CA MET A 328 -14.78 -6.52 -16.77
C MET A 328 -15.39 -7.01 -15.45
N PHE A 329 -15.55 -8.32 -15.25
CA PHE A 329 -16.10 -8.86 -14.01
C PHE A 329 -15.19 -8.61 -12.81
N ILE A 330 -13.87 -8.75 -12.96
CA ILE A 330 -12.90 -8.43 -11.89
C ILE A 330 -13.04 -6.97 -11.49
N LEU A 331 -12.96 -6.04 -12.44
CA LEU A 331 -13.06 -4.60 -12.16
C LEU A 331 -14.42 -4.22 -11.56
N ALA A 332 -15.52 -4.78 -12.09
CA ALA A 332 -16.85 -4.54 -11.55
C ALA A 332 -16.98 -5.03 -10.11
N MET A 333 -16.48 -6.24 -9.81
CA MET A 333 -16.49 -6.78 -8.45
C MET A 333 -15.66 -5.93 -7.50
N THR A 334 -14.46 -5.48 -7.91
CA THR A 334 -13.65 -4.58 -7.08
C THR A 334 -14.38 -3.28 -6.77
N VAL A 335 -15.04 -2.66 -7.75
CA VAL A 335 -15.83 -1.44 -7.53
C VAL A 335 -16.99 -1.70 -6.57
N VAL A 336 -17.73 -2.79 -6.76
CA VAL A 336 -18.84 -3.16 -5.88
C VAL A 336 -18.37 -3.35 -4.45
N MET A 337 -17.27 -4.09 -4.23
CA MET A 337 -16.76 -4.35 -2.88
C MET A 337 -16.27 -3.06 -2.20
N ASN A 338 -15.57 -2.18 -2.93
CA ASN A 338 -15.15 -0.88 -2.39
C ASN A 338 -16.35 0.01 -2.01
N LEU A 339 -17.43 -0.03 -2.79
CA LEU A 339 -18.66 0.70 -2.47
C LEU A 339 -19.34 0.12 -1.22
N VAL A 340 -19.41 -1.21 -1.11
CA VAL A 340 -19.97 -1.89 0.07
C VAL A 340 -19.16 -1.55 1.32
N GLU A 341 -17.84 -1.58 1.24
CA GLU A 341 -16.96 -1.21 2.35
C GLU A 341 -17.22 0.24 2.82
N LEU A 342 -17.31 1.17 1.86
CA LEU A 342 -17.62 2.56 2.16
C LEU A 342 -19.00 2.73 2.82
N GLU A 343 -20.02 2.06 2.29
CA GLU A 343 -21.38 2.11 2.83
C GLU A 343 -21.46 1.52 4.24
N ILE A 344 -20.78 0.40 4.50
CA ILE A 344 -20.71 -0.22 5.83
C ILE A 344 -20.07 0.75 6.82
N HIS A 345 -18.94 1.39 6.47
CA HIS A 345 -18.29 2.36 7.33
C HIS A 345 -19.15 3.61 7.58
N LEU A 346 -19.82 4.13 6.56
CA LEU A 346 -20.74 5.27 6.71
C LEU A 346 -21.96 4.91 7.57
N ALA A 347 -22.51 3.71 7.40
CA ALA A 347 -23.63 3.22 8.20
C ALA A 347 -23.22 3.03 9.66
N LEU A 348 -22.05 2.43 9.92
CA LEU A 348 -21.48 2.29 11.25
C LEU A 348 -21.22 3.66 11.89
N TRP A 349 -20.64 4.62 11.16
CA TRP A 349 -20.42 5.98 11.65
C TRP A 349 -21.74 6.68 12.01
N ASN A 350 -22.76 6.55 11.16
CA ASN A 350 -24.08 7.12 11.42
C ASN A 350 -24.77 6.46 12.63
N CYS A 351 -24.58 5.15 12.82
CA CYS A 351 -25.03 4.41 13.99
C CYS A 351 -24.31 4.91 15.26
N LEU A 352 -22.98 5.01 15.22
CA LEU A 352 -22.15 5.50 16.33
C LEU A 352 -22.50 6.93 16.72
N LYS A 353 -22.70 7.81 15.74
CA LYS A 353 -23.14 9.20 15.94
C LYS A 353 -24.54 9.25 16.56
N SER A 354 -25.45 8.38 16.13
CA SER A 354 -26.80 8.29 16.71
C SER A 354 -26.76 7.77 18.15
N CYS A 355 -25.92 6.77 18.46
CA CYS A 355 -25.70 6.28 19.82
C CYS A 355 -25.05 7.32 20.73
N LEU A 356 -24.02 8.04 20.26
CA LEU A 356 -23.37 9.13 21.00
C LEU A 356 -24.34 10.29 21.27
N CYS A 357 -25.18 10.67 20.30
CA CYS A 357 -26.24 11.66 20.50
C CYS A 357 -27.32 11.20 21.50
N CYS A 358 -27.69 9.91 21.51
CA CYS A 358 -28.62 9.35 22.50
C CYS A 358 -28.01 9.31 23.92
N CYS A 359 -26.72 8.99 24.07
CA CYS A 359 -26.03 9.05 25.36
C CYS A 359 -25.89 10.47 25.91
N CYS A 360 -25.78 11.49 25.06
CA CYS A 360 -25.76 12.90 25.49
C CYS A 360 -27.16 13.44 25.86
N ARG A 361 -28.25 12.88 25.31
CA ARG A 361 -29.62 13.33 25.61
C ARG A 361 -30.21 12.74 26.90
N GLY A 362 -29.66 11.64 27.41
CA GLY A 362 -30.14 10.96 28.62
C GLY A 362 -29.61 11.51 29.96
N LYS A 363 -28.82 12.59 29.96
CA LYS A 363 -28.15 13.12 31.17
C LYS A 363 -28.60 14.53 31.58
N GLY A 364 -29.70 15.04 31.02
CA GLY A 364 -30.16 16.42 31.19
C GLY A 364 -31.47 16.65 31.96
N ASP A 365 -32.34 15.64 32.14
CA ASP A 365 -33.69 15.85 32.68
C ASP A 365 -33.88 15.14 34.04
N GLY A 366 -33.12 15.57 35.05
CA GLY A 366 -33.21 14.99 36.39
C GLY A 366 -32.55 15.84 37.47
N ASP A 367 -32.96 17.10 37.62
CA ASP A 367 -33.03 17.78 38.92
C ASP A 367 -33.75 19.13 38.76
N GLY A 368 -34.96 19.20 39.30
CA GLY A 368 -35.84 20.36 39.20
C GLY A 368 -37.25 20.03 39.70
N GLY A 369 -37.35 19.62 40.96
CA GLY A 369 -38.60 19.35 41.67
C GLY A 369 -38.41 19.45 43.17
#